data_AF-A0A533SF49-F1
#
_entry.id   AF-A0A533SF49-F1
#
_cell.length_a   1.000
_cell.length_b   1.000
_cell.length_c   1.000
_cell.angle_alpha   90.00
_cell.angle_beta   90.00
_cell.angle_gamma   90.00
#
_symmetry.space_group_name_H-M   'P 1'
#
loop_
_entity.id
_entity.type
_entity.pdbx_description
1 polymer ?
#
loop_
_entity_poly.entity_id
_entity_poly.type
_entity_poly.pdbx_seq_one_letter_code
_entity_poly.pdbx_strand_id
1 'polypeptide(L)' 'EDSSPDEEWALQAATQYARKLTLEDGMKFRKRLSAFLARRGFSYGTIAPVVRAVWEHSKSENTHPG' A
#
# COMPACT_ATOMS: atom_id res chain seq x y z
N GLU A 1 -10.88 -0.13 19.61
CA GLU A 1 -10.32 -0.19 18.24
C GLU A 1 -11.09 0.82 17.40
N ASP A 2 -10.44 1.92 17.02
CA ASP A 2 -11.02 2.94 16.12
C ASP A 2 -10.05 3.11 14.95
N SER A 3 -9.84 2.02 14.21
CA SER A 3 -9.29 2.13 12.87
C SER A 3 -10.47 2.57 12.02
N SER A 4 -10.47 3.82 11.57
CA SER A 4 -11.56 4.32 10.74
C SER A 4 -11.69 3.42 9.50
N PRO A 5 -12.92 3.08 9.04
CA PRO A 5 -13.16 2.16 7.91
C PRO A 5 -12.38 2.56 6.65
N ASP A 6 -12.07 3.85 6.51
CA ASP A 6 -11.21 4.42 5.48
C ASP A 6 -9.80 3.79 5.43
N GLU A 7 -9.19 3.47 6.57
CA GLU A 7 -7.85 2.87 6.62
C GLU A 7 -7.85 1.42 6.13
N GLU A 8 -8.82 0.62 6.55
CA GLU A 8 -8.99 -0.75 6.07
C GLU A 8 -9.25 -0.79 4.56
N TRP A 9 -10.08 0.13 4.06
CA TRP A 9 -10.38 0.24 2.63
C TRP A 9 -9.15 0.69 1.84
N ALA A 10 -8.39 1.64 2.37
CA ALA A 10 -7.12 2.07 1.79
C ALA A 10 -6.13 0.89 1.74
N LEU A 11 -6.00 0.12 2.82
CA LEU A 11 -5.11 -1.04 2.91
C LEU A 11 -5.47 -2.13 1.91
N GLN A 12 -6.76 -2.48 1.81
CA GLN A 12 -7.22 -3.50 0.85
C GLN A 12 -6.98 -3.06 -0.59
N ALA A 13 -7.36 -1.83 -0.95
CA ALA A 13 -7.16 -1.29 -2.29
C ALA A 13 -5.67 -1.19 -2.64
N ALA A 14 -4.85 -0.76 -1.68
CA ALA A 14 -3.40 -0.67 -1.83
C ALA A 14 -2.77 -2.05 -2.03
N THR A 15 -3.15 -3.06 -1.24
CA THR A 15 -2.64 -4.43 -1.36
C THR A 15 -2.97 -5.03 -2.72
N GLN A 16 -4.19 -4.83 -3.21
CA GLN A 16 -4.60 -5.35 -4.52
C GLN A 16 -3.85 -4.66 -5.67
N TYR A 17 -3.58 -3.35 -5.56
CA TYR A 17 -2.78 -2.63 -6.53
C TYR A 17 -1.29 -3.00 -6.46
N ALA A 18 -0.77 -3.22 -5.26
CA ALA A 18 0.60 -3.65 -5.00
C ALA A 18 0.95 -4.98 -5.68
N ARG A 19 0.03 -5.95 -5.69
CA ARG A 19 0.21 -7.23 -6.41
C ARG A 19 0.41 -7.06 -7.92
N LYS A 20 -0.03 -5.93 -8.49
CA LYS A 20 0.16 -5.58 -9.91
C LYS A 20 1.40 -4.71 -10.16
N LEU A 21 2.05 -4.24 -9.09
CA LEU A 21 3.24 -3.40 -9.17
C LEU A 21 4.50 -4.24 -8.97
N THR A 22 5.54 -3.92 -9.74
CA THR A 22 6.84 -4.55 -9.55
C THR A 22 7.56 -3.96 -8.33
N LEU A 23 8.13 -4.83 -7.49
CA LEU A 23 8.92 -4.44 -6.32
C LEU A 23 10.36 -4.00 -6.66
N GLU A 24 10.75 -4.04 -7.94
CA GLU A 24 12.08 -3.62 -8.42
C GLU A 24 12.45 -2.19 -8.01
N ASP A 25 11.46 -1.30 -7.93
CA ASP A 25 11.67 0.12 -7.65
C ASP A 25 10.75 0.57 -6.52
N GLY A 26 11.23 0.42 -5.28
CA GLY A 26 10.47 0.76 -4.08
C GLY A 26 10.05 2.22 -3.99
N MET A 27 10.81 3.13 -4.62
CA MET A 27 10.42 4.55 -4.70
C MET A 27 9.24 4.73 -5.66
N LYS A 28 9.28 4.12 -6.86
CA LYS A 28 8.12 4.11 -7.77
C LYS A 28 6.91 3.44 -7.17
N PHE A 29 7.09 2.31 -6.48
CA PHE A 29 6.01 1.59 -5.81
C PHE A 29 5.27 2.50 -4.84
N ARG A 30 6.01 3.09 -3.89
CA ARG A 30 5.45 3.99 -2.88
C ARG A 30 4.78 5.21 -3.52
N LYS A 31 5.39 5.80 -4.55
CA LYS A 31 4.82 6.97 -5.27
C LYS A 31 3.52 6.62 -5.98
N ARG A 32 3.46 5.49 -6.69
CA ARG A 32 2.25 5.03 -7.39
C ARG A 32 1.14 4.67 -6.42
N LEU A 33 1.47 3.98 -5.33
CA LEU A 33 0.52 3.60 -4.30
C LEU A 33 -0.06 4.82 -3.57
N SER A 34 0.80 5.77 -3.19
CA SER A 34 0.38 7.03 -2.56
C SER A 34 -0.53 7.86 -3.50
N ALA A 35 -0.17 7.97 -4.78
CA ALA A 35 -0.99 8.68 -5.77
C ALA A 35 -2.33 7.99 -6.02
N PHE A 36 -2.37 6.66 -6.02
CA PHE A 36 -3.60 5.88 -6.15
C PHE A 36 -4.56 6.14 -4.98
N LEU A 37 -4.05 6.11 -3.75
CA LEU A 37 -4.85 6.37 -2.56
C LEU A 37 -5.30 7.84 -2.46
N ALA A 38 -4.43 8.79 -2.81
CA ALA A 38 -4.80 10.20 -2.85
C ALA A 38 -5.95 10.48 -3.83
N ARG A 39 -5.96 9.82 -5.00
CA ARG A 39 -7.07 9.91 -5.98
C ARG A 39 -8.37 9.30 -5.47
N ARG A 40 -8.30 8.42 -4.48
CA ARG A 40 -9.47 7.80 -3.83
C ARG A 40 -10.07 8.70 -2.75
N GLY A 41 -9.41 9.81 -2.40
CA GLY A 41 -9.84 10.75 -1.37
C GLY A 41 -9.24 10.51 0.01
N PHE A 42 -8.28 9.59 0.16
CA PHE A 42 -7.65 9.33 1.46
C PHE A 42 -6.71 10.46 1.87
N SER A 43 -6.68 10.73 3.17
CA SER A 43 -5.77 11.73 3.75
C SER A 43 -4.33 11.24 3.77
N TYR A 44 -3.37 12.15 3.76
CA TYR A 44 -1.95 11.79 3.86
C TYR A 44 -1.63 11.00 5.15
N GLY A 45 -2.33 11.30 6.26
CA GLY A 45 -2.19 10.62 7.53
C GLY A 45 -2.56 9.13 7.47
N THR A 46 -3.51 8.76 6.60
CA THR A 46 -3.89 7.36 6.32
C THR A 46 -2.98 6.74 5.26
N ILE A 47 -2.61 7.50 4.22
CA ILE A 47 -1.79 7.00 3.10
C ILE A 47 -0.41 6.56 3.57
N ALA A 48 0.27 7.36 4.40
CA ALA A 48 1.64 7.07 4.82
C ALA A 48 1.80 5.72 5.56
N PRO A 49 1.02 5.40 6.61
CA PRO A 49 1.09 4.11 7.29
C PRO A 49 0.66 2.95 6.36
N VAL A 50 -0.42 3.12 5.59
CA VAL A 50 -0.91 2.10 4.64
C VAL A 50 0.15 1.73 3.60
N VAL A 51 0.76 2.73 2.96
CA VAL A 51 1.79 2.52 1.94
C VAL A 51 3.01 1.81 2.53
N ARG A 52 3.38 2.13 3.76
CA ARG A 52 4.48 1.45 4.46
C ARG A 52 4.11 -0.01 4.77
N ALA A 53 2.93 -0.26 5.33
CA ALA A 53 2.47 -1.61 5.67
C ALA A 53 2.44 -2.53 4.43
N VAL A 54 1.86 -2.06 3.33
CA VAL A 54 1.75 -2.82 2.08
C VAL A 54 3.13 -3.08 1.46
N TRP A 55 4.06 -2.13 1.54
CA TRP A 55 5.43 -2.31 1.06
C TRP A 55 6.20 -3.39 1.85
N GLU A 56 6.09 -3.39 3.17
CA GLU A 56 6.71 -4.44 3.99
C GLU A 56 6.06 -5.81 3.72
N HIS A 57 4.73 -5.88 3.63
CA HIS A 57 4.01 -7.11 3.32
C HIS A 57 4.41 -7.70 1.96
N SER A 58 4.50 -6.84 0.94
CA SER A 58 4.85 -7.28 -0.42
C SER A 58 6.28 -7.82 -0.52
N LYS A 59 7.24 -7.21 0.21
CA LYS A 59 8.61 -7.71 0.28
C LYS A 59 8.70 -9.07 0.99
N SER A 60 7.94 -9.25 2.06
CA SER A 60 7.87 -10.51 2.81
C SER A 60 7.24 -11.64 2.00
N GLU A 61 6.14 -11.37 1.26
CA GLU A 61 5.52 -12.39 0.39
C GLU A 61 6.39 -12.79 -0.80
N ASN A 62 7.14 -11.86 -1.39
CA ASN A 62 8.02 -12.15 -2.54
C ASN A 62 9.38 -12.78 -2.13
N THR A 63 9.64 -12.88 -0.82
CA THR A 63 10.78 -13.60 -0.22
C THR A 63 10.30 -14.97 0.29
N HIS A 64 9.77 -15.81 -0.59
CA HIS A 64 9.67 -17.24 -0.33
C HIS A 64 10.23 -17.98 -1.55
N PRO A 65 11.47 -18.48 -1.49
CA PRO A 65 11.95 -19.47 -2.44
C PRO A 65 11.28 -20.80 -2.05
N GLY A 66 10.31 -21.23 -2.84
CA GLY A 66 9.77 -22.58 -2.82
C GLY A 66 10.12 -23.27 -4.13
#